data_AF-A0A5X0ZFS9-F1
#
_entry.id   AF-A0A5X0ZFS9-F1
#
_cell.length_a   1.000
_cell.length_b   1.000
_cell.length_c   1.000
_cell.angle_alpha   90.00
_cell.angle_beta   90.00
_cell.angle_gamma   90.00
#
_symmetry.space_group_name_H-M   'P 1'
#
loop_
_entity.id
_entity.type
_entity.pdbx_description
1 polymer ?
#
loop_
_entity_poly.entity_id
_entity_poly.type
_entity_poly.pdbx_seq_one_letter_code
_entity_poly.pdbx_strand_id
1 'polypeptide(L)'
;MPTYSGLIISGRRSYAGLSFTEFREQRIITMKPQYIRVSILAGLLYSFMVSGVMANGYEGCEYKRQHLERQIDYARAHNNSHRVAGLQEALRQVNEHCTNNQFLKRKENKVADKQRKVAERQRELEQARASGKRDKIANKQAKLDEAREELAQARRELSRNTVHSKTQP
;
A
#
# COMPACT_ATOMS: atom_id res chain seq x y z
N MET A 1 22.26 46.03 -45.28
CA MET A 1 21.31 45.35 -46.18
C MET A 1 22.09 44.43 -47.10
N PRO A 2 21.90 43.10 -47.02
CA PRO A 2 22.39 42.18 -48.03
C PRO A 2 21.24 41.57 -48.86
N THR A 3 21.54 41.41 -50.14
CA THR A 3 20.71 40.97 -51.26
C THR A 3 20.82 39.46 -51.51
N TYR A 4 19.65 38.83 -51.73
CA TYR A 4 19.28 37.74 -52.67
C TYR A 4 20.05 36.42 -52.83
N SER A 5 19.21 35.38 -53.05
CA SER A 5 19.40 34.10 -53.77
C SER A 5 20.11 32.98 -53.00
N GLY A 6 19.61 31.74 -52.91
CA GLY A 6 18.49 31.03 -53.54
C GLY A 6 18.69 29.51 -53.33
N LEU A 7 17.67 28.73 -53.72
CA LEU A 7 17.59 27.25 -53.87
C LEU A 7 17.37 26.39 -52.58
N ILE A 8 16.20 25.76 -52.34
CA ILE A 8 15.55 24.58 -53.02
C ILE A 8 16.32 23.31 -52.55
N ILE A 9 15.79 22.33 -51.79
CA ILE A 9 14.81 21.28 -52.16
C ILE A 9 14.41 20.44 -50.91
N SER A 10 13.10 20.15 -50.84
CA SER A 10 12.36 18.98 -50.35
C SER A 10 12.93 17.99 -49.32
N GLY A 11 12.06 17.61 -48.37
CA GLY A 11 12.07 16.27 -47.80
C GLY A 11 10.99 16.05 -46.73
N ARG A 12 9.74 15.77 -47.13
CA ARG A 12 8.80 15.09 -46.22
C ARG A 12 9.43 13.73 -45.88
N ARG A 13 9.63 13.44 -44.59
CA ARG A 13 9.81 12.05 -44.15
C ARG A 13 8.69 11.65 -43.22
N SER A 14 7.84 10.82 -43.81
CA SER A 14 6.78 10.03 -43.20
C SER A 14 7.29 9.34 -41.93
N TYR A 15 6.69 9.61 -40.77
CA TYR A 15 6.96 8.85 -39.56
C TYR A 15 6.13 7.57 -39.58
N ALA A 16 6.54 6.65 -40.43
CA ALA A 16 6.10 5.27 -40.37
C ALA A 16 7.24 4.45 -39.76
N GLY A 17 7.01 3.95 -38.54
CA GLY A 17 7.76 2.85 -37.94
C GLY A 17 9.14 3.18 -37.39
N LEU A 18 9.21 3.71 -36.17
CA LEU A 18 10.39 3.54 -35.32
C LEU A 18 9.94 3.06 -33.94
N SER A 19 10.40 1.86 -33.63
CA SER A 19 10.17 1.06 -32.46
C SER A 19 10.65 1.73 -31.16
N PHE A 20 9.95 1.37 -30.09
CA PHE A 20 10.01 1.87 -28.71
C PHE A 20 11.34 1.68 -27.95
N THR A 21 12.49 1.52 -28.63
CA THR A 21 13.74 1.02 -28.03
C THR A 21 14.97 1.94 -28.15
N GLU A 22 14.84 3.21 -28.53
CA GLU A 22 16.01 4.13 -28.68
C GLU A 22 16.07 5.31 -27.70
N PHE A 23 15.20 5.39 -26.69
CA PHE A 23 15.19 6.54 -25.75
C PHE A 23 15.95 6.30 -24.43
N ARG A 24 16.63 5.16 -24.26
CA ARG A 24 17.21 4.75 -22.96
C ARG A 24 18.74 4.56 -22.92
N GLU A 25 19.49 4.92 -23.96
CA GLU A 25 20.96 4.75 -23.96
C GLU A 25 21.81 6.03 -24.10
N GLN A 26 21.22 7.23 -24.25
CA GLN A 26 22.02 8.45 -24.44
C GLN A 26 22.29 9.28 -23.18
N ARG A 27 21.93 8.81 -21.97
CA ARG A 27 22.13 9.59 -20.72
C ARG A 27 23.10 9.02 -19.68
N ILE A 28 23.99 8.10 -20.06
CA ILE A 28 25.01 7.55 -19.13
C ILE A 28 26.44 8.05 -19.42
N ILE A 29 26.74 8.54 -20.63
CA ILE A 29 28.14 8.75 -21.06
C ILE A 29 28.70 10.17 -20.75
N THR A 30 27.94 11.07 -20.08
CA THR A 30 28.41 12.44 -19.77
C THR A 30 28.53 12.76 -18.27
N MET A 31 28.32 11.80 -17.37
CA MET A 31 28.56 12.06 -15.94
C MET A 31 30.05 11.98 -15.61
N LYS A 32 30.63 13.11 -15.16
CA LYS A 32 32.03 13.16 -14.69
C LYS A 32 32.24 12.11 -13.58
N PRO A 33 33.39 11.39 -13.57
CA PRO A 33 33.62 10.22 -12.69
C PRO A 33 33.51 10.52 -11.19
N GLN A 34 33.64 11.79 -10.81
CA GLN A 34 33.38 12.29 -9.45
C GLN A 34 31.92 12.11 -8.99
N TYR A 35 30.93 12.19 -9.89
CA TYR A 35 29.51 12.04 -9.55
C TYR A 35 29.06 10.59 -9.36
N ILE A 36 29.82 9.64 -9.90
CA ILE A 36 29.56 8.21 -9.74
C ILE A 36 29.86 7.80 -8.28
N ARG A 37 30.98 8.27 -7.72
CA ARG A 37 31.35 8.01 -6.32
C ARG A 37 30.37 8.64 -5.34
N VAL A 38 29.93 9.88 -5.61
CA VAL A 38 28.91 10.56 -4.78
C VAL A 38 27.56 9.86 -4.86
N SER A 39 27.15 9.39 -6.05
CA SER A 39 25.91 8.63 -6.23
C SER A 39 25.93 7.27 -5.52
N ILE A 40 27.06 6.55 -5.54
CA ILE A 40 27.23 5.28 -4.82
C ILE A 40 27.20 5.52 -3.30
N LEU A 41 27.90 6.54 -2.80
CA LEU A 41 27.91 6.89 -1.38
C LEU A 41 26.52 7.37 -0.90
N ALA A 42 25.82 8.17 -1.69
CA ALA A 42 24.46 8.61 -1.38
C ALA A 42 23.46 7.45 -1.40
N GLY A 43 23.61 6.49 -2.34
CA GLY A 43 22.81 5.28 -2.38
C GLY A 43 23.03 4.35 -1.17
N LEU A 44 24.28 4.23 -0.71
CA LEU A 44 24.62 3.46 0.49
C LEU A 44 24.14 4.12 1.80
N LEU A 45 24.02 5.44 1.84
CA LEU A 45 23.45 6.16 2.98
C LEU A 45 21.91 6.06 3.03
N TYR A 46 21.25 5.95 1.88
CA TYR A 46 19.79 5.84 1.80
C TYR A 46 19.26 4.48 2.30
N SER A 47 20.04 3.40 2.15
CA SER A 47 19.64 2.06 2.62
C SER A 47 19.61 1.92 4.14
N PHE A 48 20.32 2.78 4.89
CA PHE A 48 20.35 2.73 6.35
C PHE A 48 19.08 3.32 7.02
N MET A 49 18.22 4.03 6.27
CA MET A 49 17.04 4.71 6.82
C MET A 49 15.74 3.89 6.78
N VAL A 50 15.75 2.65 6.28
CA VAL A 50 14.59 1.74 6.42
C VAL A 50 14.66 1.08 7.80
N SER A 51 14.30 1.83 8.83
CA SER A 51 13.98 1.28 10.14
C SER A 51 12.57 0.69 10.11
N GLY A 52 12.50 -0.62 10.35
CA GLY A 52 11.34 -1.41 10.78
C GLY A 52 9.95 -0.90 10.44
N VAL A 53 9.33 -1.49 9.41
CA VAL A 53 7.86 -1.57 9.35
C VAL A 53 7.42 -2.34 10.60
N MET A 54 6.87 -1.63 11.59
CA MET A 54 6.11 -2.27 12.64
C MET A 54 4.91 -2.93 11.98
N ALA A 55 4.88 -4.26 11.99
CA ALA A 55 3.78 -5.05 11.51
C ALA A 55 2.54 -4.76 12.37
N ASN A 56 1.78 -3.72 12.00
CA ASN A 56 0.43 -3.43 12.52
C ASN A 56 -0.60 -4.44 11.99
N GLY A 57 -0.28 -5.74 12.06
CA GLY A 57 -0.98 -6.73 11.25
C GLY A 57 -1.00 -8.16 11.78
N TYR A 58 -0.59 -8.43 13.01
CA TYR A 58 -0.73 -9.78 13.55
C TYR A 58 -2.13 -9.97 14.13
N GLU A 59 -2.95 -10.63 13.32
CA GLU A 59 -4.41 -10.66 13.29
C GLU A 59 -5.03 -11.25 14.58
N GLY A 60 -5.47 -10.40 15.50
CA GLY A 60 -6.30 -10.80 16.65
C GLY A 60 -5.51 -11.30 17.88
N CYS A 61 -6.22 -11.43 19.01
CA CYS A 61 -5.62 -11.85 20.28
C CYS A 61 -5.07 -13.28 20.21
N GLU A 62 -5.80 -14.20 19.56
CA GLU A 62 -5.38 -15.60 19.43
C GLU A 62 -4.09 -15.75 18.63
N TYR A 63 -3.96 -15.06 17.50
CA TYR A 63 -2.73 -15.09 16.73
C TYR A 63 -1.54 -14.63 17.58
N LYS A 64 -1.71 -13.52 18.34
CA LYS A 64 -0.66 -13.00 19.22
C LYS A 64 -0.26 -14.02 20.28
N ARG A 65 -1.23 -14.73 20.89
CA ARG A 65 -0.95 -15.81 21.84
C ARG A 65 -0.15 -16.93 21.21
N GLN A 66 -0.65 -17.51 20.10
CA GLN A 66 0.04 -18.60 19.41
C GLN A 66 1.46 -18.23 18.95
N HIS A 67 1.63 -16.99 18.49
CA HIS A 67 2.95 -16.49 18.10
C HIS A 67 3.90 -16.38 19.30
N LEU A 68 3.41 -15.89 20.46
CA LEU A 68 4.20 -15.83 21.69
C LEU A 68 4.55 -17.23 22.21
N GLU A 69 3.61 -18.18 22.18
CA GLU A 69 3.83 -19.57 22.57
C GLU A 69 4.92 -20.23 21.73
N ARG A 70 4.85 -20.11 20.40
CA ARG A 70 5.92 -20.61 19.51
C ARG A 70 7.28 -20.01 19.83
N GLN A 71 7.33 -18.72 20.18
CA GLN A 71 8.59 -18.08 20.57
C GLN A 71 9.11 -18.57 21.92
N ILE A 72 8.21 -18.90 22.86
CA ILE A 72 8.57 -19.49 24.16
C ILE A 72 9.18 -20.86 23.93
N ASP A 73 8.55 -21.71 23.12
CA ASP A 73 9.05 -23.06 22.83
C ASP A 73 10.43 -23.01 22.17
N TYR A 74 10.60 -22.12 21.20
CA TYR A 74 11.90 -21.87 20.59
C TYR A 74 12.95 -21.41 21.62
N ALA A 75 12.61 -20.43 22.45
CA ALA A 75 13.54 -19.92 23.47
C ALA A 75 13.91 -20.98 24.51
N ARG A 76 12.97 -21.87 24.88
CA ARG A 76 13.22 -23.03 25.75
C ARG A 76 14.18 -24.03 25.11
N ALA A 77 13.94 -24.39 23.85
CA ALA A 77 14.80 -25.32 23.11
C ALA A 77 16.26 -24.84 23.00
N HIS A 78 16.46 -23.52 23.05
CA HIS A 78 17.78 -22.88 23.02
C HIS A 78 18.29 -22.42 24.40
N ASN A 79 17.70 -22.89 25.51
CA ASN A 79 18.09 -22.56 26.89
C ASN A 79 18.20 -21.06 27.19
N ASN A 80 17.40 -20.22 26.53
CA ASN A 80 17.39 -18.78 26.74
C ASN A 80 16.34 -18.39 27.79
N SER A 81 16.66 -18.65 29.06
CA SER A 81 15.75 -18.44 30.20
C SER A 81 15.28 -16.99 30.35
N HIS A 82 16.15 -16.01 30.11
CA HIS A 82 15.79 -14.58 30.14
C HIS A 82 14.73 -14.24 29.09
N ARG A 83 14.90 -14.74 27.86
CA ARG A 83 13.93 -14.53 26.78
C ARG A 83 12.60 -15.22 27.08
N VAL A 84 12.63 -16.43 27.65
CA VAL A 84 11.43 -17.14 28.09
C VAL A 84 10.63 -16.30 29.10
N ALA A 85 11.29 -15.76 30.12
CA ALA A 85 10.63 -14.93 31.14
C ALA A 85 9.93 -13.70 30.53
N GLY A 86 10.62 -12.98 29.64
CA GLY A 86 10.03 -11.82 28.95
C GLY A 86 8.84 -12.19 28.05
N LEU A 87 8.92 -13.31 27.33
CA LEU A 87 7.82 -13.78 26.48
C LEU A 87 6.61 -14.28 27.29
N GLN A 88 6.84 -14.91 28.45
CA GLN A 88 5.78 -15.31 29.37
C GLN A 88 5.04 -14.11 29.94
N GLU A 89 5.76 -13.05 30.30
CA GLU A 89 5.14 -11.79 30.74
C GLU A 89 4.32 -11.17 29.61
N ALA A 90 4.86 -11.12 28.39
CA ALA A 90 4.10 -10.65 27.22
C ALA A 90 2.82 -11.47 26.98
N LEU A 91 2.88 -12.80 27.16
CA LEU A 91 1.72 -13.68 27.04
C LEU A 91 0.68 -13.40 28.12
N ARG A 92 1.11 -13.19 29.37
CA ARG A 92 0.24 -12.79 30.49
C ARG A 92 -0.50 -11.49 30.18
N GLN A 93 0.23 -10.49 29.70
CA GLN A 93 -0.34 -9.20 29.31
C GLN A 93 -1.36 -9.33 28.17
N VAL A 94 -1.11 -10.20 27.19
CA VAL A 94 -2.09 -10.51 26.14
C VAL A 94 -3.31 -11.24 26.71
N ASN A 95 -3.14 -12.15 27.65
CA ASN A 95 -4.26 -12.86 28.29
C ASN A 95 -5.13 -11.92 29.13
N GLU A 96 -4.53 -10.98 29.85
CA GLU A 96 -5.23 -10.04 30.73
C GLU A 96 -5.89 -8.88 29.98
N HIS A 97 -5.20 -8.32 28.98
CA HIS A 97 -5.64 -7.07 28.35
C HIS A 97 -6.16 -7.23 26.93
N CYS A 98 -5.90 -8.34 26.25
CA CYS A 98 -6.37 -8.51 24.88
C CYS A 98 -7.85 -8.92 24.86
N THR A 99 -8.73 -7.92 24.88
CA THR A 99 -10.15 -8.14 24.57
C THR A 99 -10.34 -8.10 23.05
N ASN A 100 -10.75 -9.21 22.43
CA ASN A 100 -11.10 -9.27 21.00
C ASN A 100 -12.11 -8.15 20.60
N ASN A 101 -12.93 -7.68 21.56
CA ASN A 101 -13.91 -6.62 21.37
C ASN A 101 -13.33 -5.29 20.87
N GLN A 102 -12.15 -4.84 21.33
CA GLN A 102 -11.64 -3.54 20.85
C GLN A 102 -11.21 -3.59 19.38
N PHE A 103 -10.66 -4.72 18.93
CA PHE A 103 -10.25 -4.88 17.54
C PHE A 103 -11.44 -5.11 16.61
N LEU A 104 -12.41 -5.91 17.06
CA LEU A 104 -13.68 -6.10 16.36
C LEU A 104 -14.42 -4.77 16.23
N LYS A 105 -14.52 -3.98 17.31
CA LYS A 105 -15.17 -2.68 17.28
C LYS A 105 -14.51 -1.71 16.30
N ARG A 106 -13.18 -1.69 16.22
CA ARG A 106 -12.45 -0.90 15.21
C ARG A 106 -12.80 -1.32 13.79
N LYS A 107 -12.89 -2.63 13.52
CA LYS A 107 -13.29 -3.14 12.20
C LYS A 107 -14.75 -2.85 11.87
N GLU A 108 -15.66 -2.99 12.84
CA GLU A 108 -17.07 -2.61 12.70
C GLU A 108 -17.23 -1.12 12.37
N ASN A 109 -16.51 -0.26 13.10
CA ASN A 109 -16.50 1.18 12.83
C ASN A 109 -15.96 1.45 11.42
N LYS A 110 -14.90 0.76 10.99
CA LYS A 110 -14.37 0.86 9.61
C LYS A 110 -15.43 0.48 8.56
N VAL A 111 -16.21 -0.57 8.80
CA VAL A 111 -17.33 -0.95 7.91
C VAL A 111 -18.39 0.14 7.88
N ALA A 112 -18.81 0.66 9.04
CA ALA A 112 -19.80 1.73 9.14
C ALA A 112 -19.34 3.01 8.40
N ASP A 113 -18.07 3.39 8.54
CA ASP A 113 -17.51 4.55 7.84
C ASP A 113 -17.49 4.34 6.32
N LYS A 114 -17.11 3.15 5.84
CA LYS A 114 -17.16 2.85 4.41
C LYS A 114 -18.60 2.80 3.87
N GLN A 115 -19.58 2.35 4.66
CA GLN A 115 -21.00 2.41 4.28
C GLN A 115 -21.47 3.87 4.13
N ARG A 116 -21.09 4.74 5.08
CA ARG A 116 -21.37 6.19 4.98
C ARG A 116 -20.75 6.79 3.72
N LYS A 117 -19.49 6.46 3.40
CA LYS A 117 -18.80 6.93 2.19
C LYS A 117 -19.53 6.48 0.92
N VAL A 118 -20.01 5.24 0.85
CA VAL A 118 -20.82 4.76 -0.29
C VAL A 118 -22.10 5.58 -0.43
N ALA A 119 -22.83 5.82 0.67
CA ALA A 119 -24.04 6.62 0.65
C ALA A 119 -23.78 8.06 0.19
N GLU A 120 -22.68 8.67 0.64
CA GLU A 120 -22.26 10.01 0.20
C GLU A 120 -21.94 10.03 -1.30
N ARG A 121 -21.12 9.09 -1.81
CA ARG A 121 -20.79 9.01 -3.24
C ARG A 121 -22.00 8.75 -4.13
N GLN A 122 -22.97 7.98 -3.64
CA GLN A 122 -24.23 7.74 -4.33
C GLN A 122 -25.02 9.06 -4.50
N ARG A 123 -25.11 9.88 -3.44
CA ARG A 123 -25.76 11.21 -3.52
C ARG A 123 -25.01 12.16 -4.46
N GLU A 124 -23.67 12.18 -4.41
CA GLU A 124 -22.87 12.99 -5.33
C GLU A 124 -23.07 12.59 -6.80
N LEU A 125 -23.23 11.30 -7.07
CA LEU A 125 -23.51 10.79 -8.41
C LEU A 125 -24.91 11.24 -8.89
N GLU A 126 -25.92 11.20 -8.03
CA GLU A 126 -27.27 11.69 -8.35
C GLU A 126 -27.27 13.18 -8.68
N GLN A 127 -26.56 13.99 -7.89
CA GLN A 127 -26.36 15.41 -8.19
C GLN A 127 -25.61 15.64 -9.52
N ALA A 128 -24.61 14.83 -9.82
CA ALA A 128 -23.90 14.90 -11.10
C ALA A 128 -24.80 14.51 -12.28
N ARG A 129 -25.69 13.52 -12.11
CA ARG A 129 -26.69 13.13 -13.12
C ARG A 129 -27.65 14.27 -13.43
N ALA A 130 -28.10 15.01 -12.41
CA ALA A 130 -28.94 16.19 -12.60
C ALA A 130 -28.24 17.29 -13.42
N SER A 131 -26.90 17.38 -13.39
CA SER A 131 -26.14 18.35 -14.18
C SER A 131 -25.98 17.99 -15.67
N GLY A 132 -26.25 16.73 -16.07
CA GLY A 132 -26.09 16.24 -17.44
C GLY A 132 -24.66 16.14 -17.98
N LYS A 133 -23.65 16.58 -17.22
CA LYS A 133 -22.24 16.57 -17.65
C LYS A 133 -21.66 15.17 -17.61
N ARG A 134 -21.53 14.52 -18.78
CA ARG A 134 -21.07 13.13 -18.94
C ARG A 134 -19.76 12.84 -18.18
N ASP A 135 -18.76 13.72 -18.29
CA ASP A 135 -17.48 13.53 -17.61
C ASP A 135 -17.60 13.55 -16.09
N LYS A 136 -18.46 14.44 -15.55
CA LYS A 136 -18.72 14.49 -14.11
C LYS A 136 -19.44 13.22 -13.63
N ILE A 137 -20.41 12.74 -14.40
CA ILE A 137 -21.14 11.50 -14.09
C ILE A 137 -20.16 10.32 -14.08
N ALA A 138 -19.29 10.19 -15.09
CA ALA A 138 -18.29 9.14 -15.16
C ALA A 138 -17.32 9.19 -13.96
N ASN A 139 -16.81 10.37 -13.59
CA ASN A 139 -15.92 10.53 -12.44
C ASN A 139 -16.59 10.14 -11.11
N LYS A 140 -17.85 10.56 -10.89
CA LYS A 140 -18.59 10.21 -9.67
C LYS A 140 -18.97 8.74 -9.62
N GLN A 141 -19.26 8.11 -10.76
CA GLN A 141 -19.51 6.67 -10.84
C GLN A 141 -18.25 5.88 -10.45
N ALA A 142 -17.09 6.23 -11.01
CA ALA A 142 -15.82 5.58 -10.65
C ALA A 142 -15.52 5.67 -9.13
N LYS A 143 -15.74 6.84 -8.52
CA LYS A 143 -15.57 7.03 -7.07
C LYS A 143 -16.56 6.23 -6.21
N LEU A 144 -17.77 6.03 -6.71
CA LEU A 144 -18.75 5.19 -6.04
C LEU A 144 -18.34 3.72 -6.10
N ASP A 145 -17.84 3.26 -7.25
CA ASP A 145 -17.39 1.87 -7.42
C ASP A 145 -16.15 1.60 -6.56
N GLU A 146 -15.18 2.52 -6.52
CA GLU A 146 -14.05 2.46 -5.58
C GLU A 146 -14.52 2.37 -4.12
N ALA A 147 -15.49 3.21 -3.71
CA ALA A 147 -16.01 3.17 -2.35
C ALA A 147 -16.73 1.83 -2.02
N ARG A 148 -17.39 1.21 -3.01
CA ARG A 148 -18.02 -0.11 -2.87
C ARG A 148 -16.98 -1.22 -2.71
N GLU A 149 -15.89 -1.16 -3.46
CA GLU A 149 -14.76 -2.09 -3.33
C GLU A 149 -14.10 -1.99 -1.97
N GLU A 150 -13.83 -0.77 -1.49
CA GLU A 150 -13.30 -0.51 -0.15
C GLU A 150 -14.22 -1.06 0.96
N LEU A 151 -15.54 -0.90 0.80
CA LEU A 151 -16.53 -1.47 1.72
C LEU A 151 -16.50 -3.01 1.69
N ALA A 152 -16.44 -3.61 0.51
CA ALA A 152 -16.36 -5.06 0.36
C ALA A 152 -15.08 -5.61 1.03
N GLN A 153 -13.95 -4.91 0.89
CA GLN A 153 -12.72 -5.26 1.58
C GLN A 153 -12.86 -5.16 3.10
N ALA A 154 -13.42 -4.07 3.63
CA ALA A 154 -13.64 -3.91 5.07
C ALA A 154 -14.54 -5.01 5.64
N ARG A 155 -15.57 -5.45 4.90
CA ARG A 155 -16.44 -6.57 5.27
C ARG A 155 -15.69 -7.91 5.29
N ARG A 156 -14.82 -8.17 4.32
CA ARG A 156 -13.94 -9.36 4.29
C ARG A 156 -12.97 -9.38 5.47
N GLU A 157 -12.40 -8.22 5.82
CA GLU A 157 -11.52 -8.08 6.97
C GLU A 157 -12.25 -8.32 8.31
N LEU A 158 -13.51 -7.88 8.42
CA LEU A 158 -14.36 -8.16 9.58
C LEU A 158 -14.70 -9.66 9.68
N SER A 159 -15.09 -10.30 8.57
CA SER A 159 -15.48 -11.72 8.57
C SER A 159 -14.32 -12.67 8.85
N ARG A 160 -13.10 -12.38 8.37
CA ARG A 160 -11.89 -13.19 8.63
C ARG A 160 -11.69 -13.48 10.14
N ASN A 161 -11.97 -12.51 11.01
CA ASN A 161 -11.84 -12.70 12.45
C ASN A 161 -12.94 -13.59 13.05
N THR A 162 -14.17 -13.50 12.53
CA THR A 162 -15.31 -14.30 13.01
C THR A 162 -15.16 -15.79 12.68
N VAL A 163 -14.40 -16.10 11.63
CA VAL A 163 -14.06 -17.49 11.28
C VAL A 163 -13.00 -18.03 12.24
N HIS A 164 -11.99 -17.22 12.58
CA HIS A 164 -10.95 -17.65 13.52
C HIS A 164 -11.47 -17.88 14.95
N SER A 165 -12.51 -17.15 15.39
CA SER A 165 -13.12 -17.37 16.71
C SER A 165 -14.05 -18.60 16.79
N LYS A 166 -14.37 -19.25 15.66
CA LYS A 166 -15.27 -20.42 15.60
C LYS A 166 -14.53 -21.75 15.37
N THR A 167 -13.21 -21.71 15.14
CA THR A 167 -12.39 -22.89 14.85
C THR A 167 -11.47 -23.25 16.03
N GLN A 168 -11.96 -23.08 17.26
CA GLN A 168 -11.25 -23.56 18.45
C GLN A 168 -12.16 -24.58 19.16
N PRO A 169 -11.75 -25.87 19.23
CA PRO A 169 -12.44 -26.87 20.05
C PRO A 169 -12.34 -26.54 21.55
#